data_AF-A0A679IV83-F1
#
_entry.id   AF-A0A679IV83-F1
#
_cell.length_a   1.000
_cell.length_b   1.000
_cell.length_c   1.000
_cell.angle_alpha   90.00
_cell.angle_beta   90.00
_cell.angle_gamma   90.00
#
_symmetry.space_group_name_H-M   'P 1'
#
loop_
_entity.id
_entity.type
_entity.pdbx_description
1 polymer ?
#
loop_
_entity_poly.entity_id
_entity_poly.type
_entity_poly.pdbx_seq_one_letter_code
_entity_poly.pdbx_strand_id
1 'polypeptide(L)'
;MLPRAMPALLLAILCESGAHAQQLPADAPPSQENTIGYASPEDALKALQAKPGVNIREENDWFVIDDASEKTLWSIATPRHAVYPTAVKRTLVQEKEKEKIDIRMQVLCGADKALCDDLVEQFRKVNAGLAESLNRKR
;
A
#
# COMPACT_ATOMS: atom_id res chain seq x y z
N MET A 1 -57.11 37.28 50.20
CA MET A 1 -56.57 36.47 51.30
C MET A 1 -55.23 35.87 50.83
N LEU A 2 -54.12 36.41 51.33
CA LEU A 2 -52.77 35.81 51.25
C LEU A 2 -52.64 34.70 52.33
N PRO A 3 -51.55 33.90 52.47
CA PRO A 3 -50.36 33.68 51.61
C PRO A 3 -49.84 32.20 51.57
N ARG A 4 -48.78 31.95 50.79
CA ARG A 4 -47.56 31.18 51.17
C ARG A 4 -46.57 31.29 49.99
N ALA A 5 -45.48 32.06 50.06
CA ALA A 5 -44.20 31.78 50.75
C ALA A 5 -43.63 30.42 50.29
N MET A 6 -42.46 30.27 49.63
CA MET A 6 -41.12 30.80 49.93
C MET A 6 -40.17 30.63 48.70
N PRO A 7 -38.98 31.26 48.72
CA PRO A 7 -38.06 31.40 47.60
C PRO A 7 -37.04 30.24 47.52
N ALA A 8 -36.51 29.98 46.32
CA ALA A 8 -35.28 29.20 46.13
C ALA A 8 -34.43 29.97 45.10
N LEU A 9 -33.49 30.77 45.58
CA LEU A 9 -32.07 30.42 45.74
C LEU A 9 -31.35 30.38 44.37
N LEU A 10 -30.65 31.48 44.09
CA LEU A 10 -29.63 31.59 43.05
C LEU A 10 -28.57 30.51 43.23
N LEU A 11 -28.15 29.85 42.15
CA LEU A 11 -26.76 29.44 41.98
C LEU A 11 -26.35 29.63 40.52
N ALA A 12 -25.51 30.63 40.28
CA ALA A 12 -24.78 30.79 39.04
C ALA A 12 -23.65 29.75 39.01
N ILE A 13 -23.60 28.92 37.96
CA ILE A 13 -22.43 28.09 37.66
C ILE A 13 -22.04 28.38 36.21
N LEU A 14 -21.04 29.26 36.07
CA LEU A 14 -20.23 29.43 34.87
C LEU A 14 -19.27 28.23 34.79
N CYS A 15 -19.48 27.36 33.80
CA CYS A 15 -18.46 26.42 33.33
C CYS A 15 -18.32 26.64 31.82
N GLU A 16 -17.47 27.59 31.43
CA GLU A 16 -17.03 27.72 30.04
C GLU A 16 -16.00 26.61 29.77
N SER A 17 -16.48 25.56 29.13
CA SER A 17 -15.68 24.44 28.64
C SER A 17 -14.71 24.95 27.57
N GLY A 18 -13.45 25.20 27.96
CA GLY A 18 -12.36 25.41 27.01
C GLY A 18 -12.12 24.14 26.20
N ALA A 19 -12.56 24.13 24.94
CA ALA A 19 -12.22 23.08 23.99
C ALA A 19 -10.73 23.19 23.63
N HIS A 20 -9.91 22.25 24.10
CA HIS A 20 -8.56 22.08 23.60
C HIS A 20 -8.61 21.50 22.18
N ALA A 21 -8.46 22.36 21.18
CA ALA A 21 -8.13 21.94 19.83
C ALA A 21 -6.72 21.33 19.84
N GLN A 22 -6.62 20.01 19.72
CA GLN A 22 -5.35 19.34 19.45
C GLN A 22 -4.93 19.70 18.03
N GLN A 23 -3.98 20.63 17.89
CA GLN A 23 -3.27 20.86 16.64
C GLN A 23 -2.44 19.61 16.34
N LEU A 24 -2.95 18.78 15.42
CA LEU A 24 -2.12 17.78 14.75
C LEU A 24 -0.99 18.50 14.00
N PRO A 25 0.27 18.03 14.09
CA PRO A 25 1.35 18.59 13.31
C PRO A 25 1.06 18.40 11.81
N ALA A 26 0.99 19.51 11.07
CA ALA A 26 0.69 19.57 9.64
C ALA A 26 1.88 19.15 8.73
N ASP A 27 2.86 18.43 9.27
CA ASP A 27 4.15 18.16 8.61
C ASP A 27 4.59 16.69 8.72
N ALA A 28 3.65 15.76 8.92
CA ALA A 28 3.95 14.36 8.64
C ALA A 28 4.18 14.22 7.13
N PRO A 29 5.35 13.71 6.68
CA PRO A 29 5.53 13.37 5.28
C PRO A 29 4.42 12.39 4.87
N PRO A 30 3.92 12.45 3.63
CA PRO A 30 2.89 11.52 3.19
C PRO A 30 3.40 10.12 3.42
N SER A 31 2.80 9.42 4.39
CA SER A 31 2.98 7.98 4.54
C SER A 31 2.67 7.39 3.18
N GLN A 32 3.63 6.70 2.56
CA GLN A 32 3.35 5.91 1.36
C GLN A 32 2.22 4.97 1.73
N GLU A 33 0.99 5.32 1.35
CA GLU A 33 -0.16 4.46 1.59
C GLU A 33 0.21 3.11 0.96
N ASN A 34 0.23 2.08 1.79
CA ASN A 34 0.66 0.78 1.35
C ASN A 34 -0.42 0.17 0.45
N THR A 35 -0.28 0.45 -0.85
CA THR A 35 -1.28 0.03 -1.86
C THR A 35 -1.18 -1.46 -2.21
N ILE A 36 -0.15 -2.18 -1.74
CA ILE A 36 0.09 -3.58 -2.11
C ILE A 36 -0.94 -4.54 -1.49
N GLY A 37 -1.63 -4.11 -0.43
CA GLY A 37 -2.67 -4.88 0.26
C GLY A 37 -2.16 -5.82 1.37
N TYR A 38 -0.88 -5.74 1.73
CA TYR A 38 -0.24 -6.54 2.79
C TYR A 38 0.57 -5.65 3.72
N ALA A 39 0.63 -5.97 5.01
CA ALA A 39 1.35 -5.15 5.99
C ALA A 39 2.88 -5.15 5.78
N SER A 40 3.44 -6.25 5.27
CA SER A 40 4.88 -6.41 4.99
C SER A 40 5.14 -7.28 3.75
N PRO A 41 6.34 -7.21 3.14
CA PRO A 41 6.76 -8.16 2.10
C PRO A 41 6.71 -9.62 2.56
N GLU A 42 7.04 -9.90 3.82
CA GLU A 42 6.99 -11.23 4.44
C GLU A 42 5.55 -11.75 4.54
N ASP A 43 4.60 -10.89 4.92
CA ASP A 43 3.18 -11.25 4.97
C ASP A 43 2.63 -11.56 3.58
N ALA A 44 3.05 -10.78 2.56
CA ALA A 44 2.71 -11.06 1.17
C ALA A 44 3.26 -12.42 0.73
N LEU A 45 4.54 -12.71 1.02
CA LEU A 45 5.17 -13.99 0.67
C LEU A 45 4.43 -15.16 1.33
N LYS A 46 4.16 -15.06 2.62
CA LYS A 46 3.44 -16.10 3.38
C LYS A 46 2.05 -16.36 2.81
N ALA A 47 1.30 -15.30 2.50
CA ALA A 47 -0.03 -15.42 1.92
C ALA A 47 0.00 -16.07 0.53
N LEU A 48 0.96 -15.68 -0.32
CA LEU A 48 1.12 -16.23 -1.66
C LEU A 48 1.56 -17.69 -1.63
N GLN A 49 2.48 -18.08 -0.73
CA GLN A 49 2.89 -19.48 -0.55
C GLN A 49 1.74 -20.39 -0.12
N ALA A 50 0.77 -19.86 0.63
CA ALA A 50 -0.41 -20.60 1.04
C ALA A 50 -1.52 -20.65 -0.03
N LYS A 51 -1.41 -19.84 -1.10
CA LYS A 51 -2.44 -19.74 -2.14
C LYS A 51 -2.31 -20.91 -3.12
N PRO A 52 -3.37 -21.72 -3.35
CA PRO A 52 -3.31 -22.79 -4.34
C PRO A 52 -3.24 -22.22 -5.77
N GLY A 53 -2.49 -22.89 -6.64
CA GLY A 53 -2.43 -22.57 -8.07
C GLY A 53 -1.47 -21.44 -8.46
N VAL A 54 -0.72 -20.88 -7.50
CA VAL A 54 0.39 -19.97 -7.84
C VAL A 54 1.65 -20.76 -8.18
N ASN A 55 2.46 -20.25 -9.10
CA ASN A 55 3.77 -20.80 -9.41
C ASN A 55 4.85 -19.96 -8.76
N ILE A 56 5.65 -20.56 -7.89
CA ILE A 56 6.73 -19.89 -7.16
C ILE A 56 8.07 -20.42 -7.65
N ARG A 57 9.00 -19.53 -7.96
CA ARG A 57 10.40 -19.86 -8.19
C ARG A 57 11.30 -18.87 -7.49
N GLU A 58 12.50 -19.31 -7.14
CA GLU A 58 13.57 -18.42 -6.70
C GLU A 58 14.56 -18.21 -7.85
N GLU A 59 14.88 -16.96 -8.15
CA GLU A 59 15.77 -16.59 -9.25
C GLU A 59 16.42 -15.24 -8.96
N ASN A 60 17.75 -15.14 -9.09
CA ASN A 60 18.51 -13.91 -8.89
C ASN A 60 18.19 -13.19 -7.56
N ASP A 61 18.10 -13.95 -6.46
CA ASP A 61 17.76 -13.47 -5.12
C ASP A 61 16.35 -12.87 -4.97
N TRP A 62 15.42 -13.24 -5.86
CA TRP A 62 13.99 -12.95 -5.77
C TRP A 62 13.17 -14.23 -5.65
N PHE A 63 12.13 -14.20 -4.81
CA PHE A 63 10.97 -15.04 -5.01
C PHE A 63 10.10 -14.42 -6.10
N VAL A 64 9.97 -15.10 -7.24
CA VAL A 64 9.08 -14.70 -8.32
C VAL A 64 7.84 -15.58 -8.26
N ILE A 65 6.68 -14.94 -8.04
CA ILE A 65 5.39 -15.64 -7.94
C ILE A 65 4.48 -15.21 -9.07
N ASP A 66 4.10 -16.16 -9.92
CA ASP A 66 3.07 -15.99 -10.95
C ASP A 66 1.72 -16.49 -10.40
N ASP A 67 0.76 -15.58 -10.30
CA ASP A 67 -0.60 -15.82 -9.89
C ASP A 67 -1.54 -15.49 -11.06
N ALA A 68 -1.72 -16.48 -11.93
CA ALA A 68 -2.51 -16.37 -13.13
C ALA A 68 -4.00 -16.10 -12.86
N SER A 69 -4.53 -16.53 -11.70
CA SER A 69 -5.95 -16.30 -11.37
C SER A 69 -6.25 -14.81 -11.19
N GLU A 70 -5.29 -14.06 -10.61
CA GLU A 70 -5.39 -12.61 -10.41
C GLU A 70 -4.70 -11.80 -11.51
N LYS A 71 -4.03 -12.47 -12.46
CA LYS A 71 -3.16 -11.85 -13.47
C LYS A 71 -2.08 -10.98 -12.83
N THR A 72 -1.47 -11.50 -11.77
CA THR A 72 -0.41 -10.81 -11.04
C THR A 72 0.92 -11.55 -11.08
N LEU A 73 1.99 -10.78 -11.24
CA LEU A 73 3.36 -11.25 -11.13
C LEU A 73 4.04 -10.50 -9.99
N TRP A 74 4.50 -11.26 -9.00
CA TRP A 74 5.17 -10.75 -7.82
C TRP A 74 6.67 -10.98 -7.89
N SER A 75 7.42 -10.04 -7.31
CA SER A 75 8.84 -10.17 -7.04
C SER A 75 9.06 -9.75 -5.60
N ILE A 76 9.42 -10.72 -4.75
CA ILE A 76 9.70 -10.50 -3.32
C ILE A 76 11.18 -10.76 -3.07
N ALA A 77 11.88 -9.77 -2.54
CA ALA A 77 13.31 -9.84 -2.30
C ALA A 77 13.61 -10.94 -1.26
N THR A 78 14.58 -11.80 -1.54
CA THR A 78 15.14 -12.71 -0.52
C THR A 78 16.05 -11.92 0.42
N PRO A 79 16.39 -12.44 1.61
CA PRO A 79 17.34 -11.80 2.53
C PRO A 79 18.74 -11.54 1.95
N ARG A 80 19.09 -12.14 0.81
CA ARG A 80 20.37 -11.94 0.12
C ARG A 80 20.36 -10.73 -0.82
N HIS A 81 19.17 -10.23 -1.18
CA HIS A 81 19.03 -9.14 -2.14
C HIS A 81 19.25 -7.77 -1.47
N ALA A 82 19.92 -6.85 -2.15
CA ALA A 82 20.28 -5.52 -1.60
C ALA A 82 19.07 -4.66 -1.19
N VAL A 83 17.90 -4.91 -1.81
CA VAL A 83 16.65 -4.20 -1.50
C VAL A 83 15.77 -4.94 -0.47
N TYR A 84 16.27 -5.97 0.20
CA TYR A 84 15.49 -6.63 1.24
C TYR A 84 15.23 -5.69 2.43
N PRO A 85 14.01 -5.68 3.03
CA PRO A 85 12.80 -6.37 2.59
C PRO A 85 12.02 -5.57 1.54
N THR A 86 11.60 -6.20 0.43
CA THR A 86 10.79 -5.53 -0.59
C THR A 86 9.85 -6.50 -1.30
N ALA A 87 8.63 -6.04 -1.60
CA ALA A 87 7.69 -6.68 -2.50
C ALA A 87 7.30 -5.73 -3.65
N VAL A 88 7.33 -6.24 -4.87
CA VAL A 88 6.81 -5.59 -6.08
C VAL A 88 5.67 -6.45 -6.63
N LYS A 89 4.48 -5.86 -6.75
CA LYS A 89 3.31 -6.48 -7.39
C LYS A 89 3.08 -5.84 -8.75
N ARG A 90 2.94 -6.66 -9.78
CA ARG A 90 2.60 -6.22 -11.14
C ARG A 90 1.30 -6.88 -11.57
N THR A 91 0.31 -6.07 -11.93
CA THR A 91 -1.00 -6.54 -12.39
C THR A 91 -1.15 -6.24 -13.87
N LEU A 92 -1.45 -7.25 -14.68
CA LEU A 92 -1.76 -7.06 -16.09
C LEU A 92 -3.19 -6.54 -16.22
N VAL A 93 -3.34 -5.36 -16.81
CA VAL A 93 -4.64 -4.70 -17.00
C VAL A 93 -4.90 -4.49 -18.47
N GLN A 94 -6.07 -4.93 -18.95
CA GLN A 94 -6.54 -4.61 -20.28
C GLN A 94 -7.18 -3.22 -20.26
N GLU A 95 -6.56 -2.24 -20.91
CA GLU A 95 -7.20 -0.96 -21.22
C GLU A 95 -8.33 -1.21 -22.23
N LYS A 96 -9.57 -1.03 -21.78
CA LYS A 96 -10.77 -1.30 -22.60
C LYS A 96 -10.86 -0.37 -23.81
N GLU A 97 -10.44 0.89 -23.66
CA GLU A 97 -10.59 1.90 -24.71
C GLU A 97 -9.59 1.75 -25.85
N LYS A 98 -8.36 1.32 -25.53
CA LYS A 98 -7.26 1.23 -26.51
C LYS A 98 -6.96 -0.20 -26.97
N GLU A 99 -7.64 -1.18 -26.39
CA GLU A 99 -7.35 -2.60 -26.57
C GLU A 99 -5.88 -2.98 -26.25
N LYS A 100 -5.22 -2.19 -25.39
CA LYS A 100 -3.83 -2.41 -24.99
C LYS A 100 -3.72 -3.06 -23.62
N ILE A 101 -2.70 -3.90 -23.43
CA ILE A 101 -2.29 -4.39 -22.13
C ILE A 101 -1.36 -3.35 -21.50
N ASP A 102 -1.70 -2.95 -20.28
CA ASP A 102 -0.88 -2.14 -19.38
C ASP A 102 -0.44 -2.99 -18.17
N ILE A 103 0.64 -2.59 -17.51
CA ILE A 103 1.16 -3.25 -16.31
C ILE A 103 1.16 -2.25 -15.16
N ARG A 104 0.19 -2.42 -14.25
CA ARG A 104 0.12 -1.62 -13.03
C ARG A 104 1.06 -2.16 -11.98
N MET A 105 1.90 -1.31 -11.43
CA MET A 105 2.91 -1.68 -10.45
C MET A 105 2.61 -1.06 -9.08
N GLN A 106 2.77 -1.87 -8.04
CA GLN A 106 2.72 -1.45 -6.64
C GLN A 106 3.99 -1.95 -5.95
N VAL A 107 4.56 -1.14 -5.07
CA VAL A 107 5.83 -1.43 -4.40
C VAL A 107 5.68 -1.19 -2.91
N LEU A 108 6.14 -2.15 -2.12
CA LEU A 108 6.36 -2.03 -0.69
C LEU A 108 7.84 -2.29 -0.43
N CYS A 109 8.61 -1.22 -0.25
CA CYS A 109 10.06 -1.28 -0.09
C CYS A 109 10.45 -0.85 1.33
N GLY A 110 11.24 -1.69 2.01
CA GLY A 110 11.76 -1.45 3.35
C GLY A 110 13.28 -1.24 3.39
N ALA A 111 13.93 -1.11 2.23
CA ALA A 111 15.35 -0.76 2.13
C ALA A 111 15.57 0.76 2.22
N ASP A 112 16.83 1.19 2.11
CA ASP A 112 17.17 2.61 2.03
C ASP A 112 16.47 3.28 0.84
N LYS A 113 16.03 4.53 1.05
CA LYS A 113 15.24 5.29 0.06
C LYS A 113 15.88 5.29 -1.34
N ALA A 114 17.18 5.54 -1.42
CA ALA A 114 17.89 5.58 -2.70
C ALA A 114 17.81 4.23 -3.46
N LEU A 115 17.95 3.11 -2.75
CA LEU A 115 17.81 1.77 -3.33
C LEU A 115 16.36 1.50 -3.76
N CYS A 116 15.38 1.96 -2.98
CA CYS A 116 13.97 1.85 -3.34
C CYS A 116 13.60 2.68 -4.58
N ASP A 117 14.13 3.90 -4.70
CA ASP A 117 13.91 4.76 -5.86
C ASP A 117 14.50 4.13 -7.13
N ASP A 118 15.76 3.65 -7.05
CA ASP A 118 16.42 2.95 -8.15
C ASP A 118 15.65 1.69 -8.57
N LEU A 119 15.15 0.92 -7.60
CA LEU A 119 14.32 -0.26 -7.86
C LEU A 119 13.05 0.10 -8.62
N VAL A 120 12.33 1.15 -8.20
CA VAL A 120 11.10 1.61 -8.85
C VAL A 120 11.38 1.99 -10.30
N GLU A 121 12.47 2.69 -10.57
CA GLU A 121 12.86 3.05 -11.93
C GLU A 121 13.21 1.84 -12.80
N GLN A 122 13.97 0.89 -12.25
CA GLN A 122 14.32 -0.34 -12.95
C GLN A 122 13.08 -1.15 -13.32
N PHE A 123 12.16 -1.37 -12.38
CA PHE A 123 10.94 -2.11 -12.66
C PHE A 123 10.00 -1.37 -13.62
N ARG A 124 9.94 -0.03 -13.60
CA ARG A 124 9.21 0.74 -14.63
C ARG A 124 9.73 0.45 -16.04
N LYS A 125 11.06 0.42 -16.23
CA LYS A 125 11.69 0.10 -17.53
C LYS A 125 11.38 -1.33 -17.97
N VAL A 126 11.51 -2.29 -17.05
CA VAL A 126 11.17 -3.70 -17.32
C VAL A 126 9.70 -3.86 -17.70
N ASN A 127 8.79 -3.17 -17.00
CA ASN A 127 7.36 -3.25 -17.25
C ASN A 127 6.99 -2.63 -18.60
N ALA A 128 7.59 -1.50 -18.98
CA ALA A 128 7.39 -0.91 -20.29
C ALA A 128 7.76 -1.90 -21.41
N GLY A 129 8.95 -2.50 -21.35
CA GLY A 129 9.38 -3.50 -22.33
C GLY A 129 8.49 -4.74 -22.37
N LEU A 130 8.02 -5.23 -21.22
CA LEU A 130 7.10 -6.35 -21.14
C LEU A 130 5.73 -6.01 -21.73
N ALA A 131 5.16 -4.86 -21.40
CA ALA A 131 3.88 -4.39 -21.95
C ALA A 131 3.97 -4.28 -23.48
N GLU A 132 5.03 -3.69 -24.02
CA GLU A 132 5.25 -3.64 -25.47
C GLU A 132 5.32 -5.04 -26.09
N SER A 133 6.06 -5.97 -25.48
CA SER A 133 6.15 -7.34 -26.00
C SER A 133 4.81 -8.07 -25.98
N LEU A 134 3.97 -7.85 -24.97
CA LEU A 134 2.64 -8.47 -24.88
C LEU A 134 1.71 -7.91 -25.96
N ASN A 135 1.74 -6.59 -26.17
CA ASN A 135 0.91 -5.94 -27.19
C ASN A 135 1.33 -6.28 -28.64
N ARG A 136 2.61 -6.63 -28.89
CA ARG A 136 3.07 -7.08 -30.23
C ARG A 136 2.66 -8.50 -30.58
N LYS A 137 2.41 -9.35 -29.59
CA LYS A 137 2.10 -10.78 -29.77
C LYS A 137 0.61 -11.08 -29.89
N ARG A 138 -0.22 -10.05 -29.77
CA ARG A 138 -1.67 -10.12 -29.87
C ARG A 138 -2.09 -9.98 -31.33
#